data_AF-A0A1I5YMQ3-F1
#
_entry.id   AF-A0A1I5YMQ3-F1
#
_cell.length_a   1.000
_cell.length_b   1.000
_cell.length_c   1.000
_cell.angle_alpha   90.00
_cell.angle_beta   90.00
_cell.angle_gamma   90.00
#
_symmetry.space_group_name_H-M   'P 1'
#
loop_
_entity.id
_entity.type
_entity.pdbx_description
1 polymer ?
#
loop_
_entity_poly.entity_id
_entity_poly.type
_entity_poly.pdbx_seq_one_letter_code
_entity_poly.pdbx_strand_id
1 'polypeptide(L)' 'MQRQNLSFKILLFIGLLIISATFIISYYSEISDFTDGILKGTGIGLILLALLPQRFRPGC' A
#
# COMPACT_ATOMS: atom_id res chain seq x y z
N MET A 1 -10.18 -13.00 18.11
CA MET A 1 -10.43 -12.79 16.66
C MET A 1 -10.59 -11.31 16.24
N GLN A 2 -10.35 -10.33 17.13
CA GLN A 2 -10.66 -8.91 16.87
C GLN A 2 -9.44 -8.05 16.47
N ARG A 3 -8.20 -8.51 16.74
CA ARG A 3 -6.96 -7.71 16.54
C ARG A 3 -6.48 -7.63 15.08
N GLN A 4 -6.85 -8.57 14.21
CA GLN A 4 -6.44 -8.56 12.78
C GLN A 4 -7.17 -7.50 11.94
N ASN A 5 -8.43 -7.18 12.27
CA ASN A 5 -9.24 -6.24 11.50
C ASN A 5 -8.73 -4.79 11.60
N LEU A 6 -8.12 -4.41 12.72
CA LEU A 6 -7.60 -3.05 12.91
C LEU A 6 -6.32 -2.84 12.08
N SER A 7 -5.39 -3.78 12.14
CA SER A 7 -4.15 -3.74 11.33
C SER A 7 -4.46 -3.77 9.84
N PHE A 8 -5.44 -4.57 9.41
CA PHE A 8 -5.92 -4.60 8.03
C PHE A 8 -6.41 -3.22 7.56
N LYS A 9 -7.33 -2.61 8.31
CA LYS A 9 -7.87 -1.29 7.99
C LYS A 9 -6.75 -0.24 7.92
N ILE A 10 -5.83 -0.25 8.87
CA ILE A 10 -4.70 0.68 8.91
C ILE A 10 -3.81 0.51 7.67
N LEU A 11 -3.43 -0.71 7.30
CA LEU A 11 -2.62 -0.94 6.10
C LEU A 11 -3.35 -0.49 4.82
N LEU A 12 -4.66 -0.75 4.72
CA LEU A 12 -5.47 -0.28 3.59
C LEU A 12 -5.49 1.26 3.50
N PHE A 13 -5.74 1.94 4.62
CA PHE A 13 -5.77 3.40 4.67
C PHE A 13 -4.41 4.00 4.33
N ILE A 14 -3.31 3.44 4.87
CA ILE A 14 -1.95 3.92 4.59
C ILE A 14 -1.62 3.73 3.10
N GLY A 15 -1.91 2.56 2.53
CA GLY A 15 -1.68 2.29 1.11
C GLY A 15 -2.46 3.25 0.20
N LEU A 16 -3.75 3.49 0.52
CA LEU A 16 -4.59 4.44 -0.23
C LEU A 16 -4.07 5.88 -0.12
N LEU A 17 -3.60 6.30 1.06
CA LEU A 17 -3.05 7.62 1.30
C LEU A 17 -1.77 7.82 0.50
N ILE A 18 -0.86 6.84 0.49
CA ILE A 18 0.39 6.89 -0.29
C ILE A 18 0.09 7.03 -1.79
N ILE A 19 -0.83 6.23 -2.34
CA ILE A 19 -1.21 6.32 -3.76
C ILE A 19 -1.78 7.71 -4.07
N SER A 20 -2.71 8.19 -3.24
CA SER A 20 -3.37 9.48 -3.45
C SER A 20 -2.38 10.64 -3.37
N ALA A 21 -1.47 10.60 -2.39
CA ALA A 21 -0.39 11.59 -2.26
C ALA A 21 0.55 11.55 -3.47
N THR A 22 0.86 10.35 -3.99
CA THR A 22 1.70 10.21 -5.18
C THR A 22 1.04 10.86 -6.40
N PHE A 23 -0.26 10.66 -6.61
CA PHE A 23 -0.98 11.31 -7.72
C PHE A 23 -0.94 12.84 -7.61
N ILE A 24 -1.09 13.39 -6.41
CA ILE A 24 -1.01 14.83 -6.17
C ILE A 24 0.41 15.33 -6.47
N ILE A 25 1.43 14.66 -5.94
CA ILE A 25 2.82 15.06 -6.14
C ILE A 25 3.21 14.98 -7.63
N SER A 26 2.82 13.92 -8.34
CA SER A 26 3.11 13.79 -9.79
C SER A 26 2.37 14.81 -10.64
N TYR A 27 1.27 15.38 -10.16
CA TYR A 27 0.57 16.45 -10.85
C TYR A 27 1.29 17.80 -10.72
N TYR A 28 1.88 18.08 -9.55
CA TYR A 28 2.52 19.38 -9.28
C TYR A 28 4.03 19.40 -9.50
N SER A 29 4.68 18.24 -9.61
CA SER A 29 6.13 18.11 -9.74
C SER A 29 6.49 17.04 -10.76
N GLU A 30 7.48 17.32 -11.61
CA GLU A 30 8.13 16.32 -12.45
C GLU A 30 9.02 15.42 -11.57
N ILE A 31 8.44 14.32 -11.09
CA ILE A 31 9.17 13.28 -10.38
C ILE A 31 9.78 12.31 -11.40
N SER A 32 10.97 11.78 -11.08
CA SER A 32 11.58 10.73 -11.90
C SER A 32 10.67 9.51 -11.99
N ASP A 33 10.58 8.90 -13.18
CA ASP A 33 9.79 7.68 -13.44
C ASP A 33 10.09 6.56 -12.44
N PHE A 34 11.34 6.45 -11.99
CA PHE A 34 11.74 5.47 -11.00
C PHE A 34 11.09 5.74 -9.63
N THR A 35 11.07 7.00 -9.19
CA THR A 35 10.46 7.41 -7.93
C THR A 35 8.94 7.28 -7.97
N ASP A 36 8.31 7.68 -9.08
CA ASP A 36 6.87 7.52 -9.31
C ASP A 36 6.46 6.03 -9.25
N GLY A 37 7.24 5.17 -9.92
CA GLY A 37 7.05 3.72 -9.90
C GLY A 37 7.19 3.11 -8.50
N ILE A 38 8.20 3.53 -7.73
CA ILE A 38 8.38 3.06 -6.34
C ILE A 38 7.23 3.49 -5.45
N LEU A 39 6.79 4.75 -5.53
CA LEU A 39 5.72 5.28 -4.69
C LEU A 39 4.39 4.57 -4.96
N LYS A 40 4.01 4.45 -6.25
CA LYS A 40 2.81 3.73 -6.67
C LYS A 40 2.90 2.25 -6.32
N GLY A 41 4.03 1.62 -6.60
CA GLY A 41 4.29 0.21 -6.29
C GLY A 41 4.20 -0.10 -4.80
N THR A 42 4.75 0.77 -3.94
CA THR A 42 4.68 0.63 -2.48
C THR A 42 3.25 0.76 -1.98
N GLY A 43 2.51 1.76 -2.47
CA GLY A 43 1.11 1.96 -2.12
C GLY A 43 0.23 0.77 -2.50
N ILE A 44 0.39 0.26 -3.74
CA ILE A 44 -0.32 -0.94 -4.22
C ILE A 44 0.09 -2.18 -3.41
N GLY A 45 1.38 -2.34 -3.13
CA GLY A 45 1.92 -3.45 -2.34
C GLY A 45 1.34 -3.51 -0.93
N LEU A 46 1.16 -2.35 -0.27
CA LEU A 46 0.52 -2.27 1.06
C LEU A 46 -0.96 -2.64 1.03
N ILE A 47 -1.69 -2.23 -0.01
CA ILE A 47 -3.09 -2.61 -0.22
C ILE A 47 -3.19 -4.12 -0.46
N LEU A 48 -2.31 -4.68 -1.29
CA LEU A 48 -2.23 -6.12 -1.53
C LEU A 48 -1.88 -6.88 -0.25
N LEU A 49 -0.91 -6.42 0.53
CA LEU A 49 -0.53 -7.03 1.80
C LEU A 49 -1.68 -7.02 2.81
N ALA A 50 -2.52 -5.98 2.79
CA ALA A 50 -3.74 -5.95 3.57
C ALA A 50 -4.74 -7.01 3.08
N LEU A 51 -5.01 -7.05 1.77
CA LEU A 51 -6.04 -7.92 1.17
C LEU A 51 -5.64 -9.39 1.13
N LEU A 52 -4.34 -9.69 1.12
CA LEU A 52 -3.82 -11.05 1.10
C LEU A 52 -4.27 -11.77 2.38
N PRO A 53 -5.03 -12.88 2.26
CA PRO A 53 -5.42 -13.65 3.41
C PRO A 53 -4.17 -14.16 4.12
N GLN A 54 -4.13 -14.05 5.45
CA GLN A 54 -3.04 -14.58 6.32
C GLN A 54 -2.83 -16.11 6.22
N ARG A 55 -3.43 -16.77 5.23
CA ARG A 55 -3.29 -18.19 4.92
C ARG A 55 -1.95 -18.54 4.26
N PHE A 56 -1.10 -17.57 3.95
CA PHE A 56 0.34 -17.80 3.74
C PHE A 56 1.04 -18.07 5.09
N ARG A 57 0.60 -19.08 5.82
CA ARG A 57 1.51 -19.82 6.71
C ARG A 57 2.24 -20.80 5.79
N PRO A 58 3.53 -20.62 5.48
CA PRO A 58 4.30 -21.74 4.96
C PRO A 58 4.23 -22.82 6.03
N GLY A 59 3.41 -23.85 5.78
CA GLY A 59 3.37 -25.02 6.63
C GLY A 59 4.66 -25.79 6.42
N CYS A 60 5.61 -25.57 7.33
CA CYS A 60 6.61 -26.52 7.78
C CYS A 60 6.82 -26.25 9.27
#